data_AF-A0A9D6G9I6-F1
#
_entry.id   AF-A0A9D6G9I6-F1
#
_cell.length_a   1.000
_cell.length_b   1.000
_cell.length_c   1.000
_cell.angle_alpha   90.00
_cell.angle_beta   90.00
_cell.angle_gamma   90.00
#
_symmetry.space_group_name_H-M   'P 1'
#
loop_
_entity.id
_entity.type
_entity.pdbx_description
1 polymer ?
#
loop_
_entity_poly.entity_id
_entity_poly.type
_entity_poly.pdbx_seq_one_letter_code
_entity_poly.pdbx_strand_id
1 'polypeptide(L)' 'MKLRVILEPSEEGGFTAHVPALPGCISEGDTREATLANVQEAIRLYLEPVDDDLATSPDAEVIEIAV' A
#
# COMPACT_ATOMS: atom_id res chain seq x y z
N MET A 1 2.48 4.22 12.69
CA MET A 1 2.40 5.20 11.59
C MET A 1 0.96 5.68 11.42
N LYS A 2 0.72 6.92 10.95
CA LYS A 2 -0.64 7.40 10.59
C LYS A 2 -0.64 7.78 9.11
N LEU A 3 -1.48 7.13 8.31
CA LEU A 3 -1.63 7.41 6.89
C LEU A 3 -3.02 8.00 6.62
N ARG A 4 -3.10 8.89 5.64
CA ARG A 4 -4.38 9.39 5.13
C ARG A 4 -4.90 8.40 4.09
N VAL A 5 -6.17 8.07 4.18
CA VAL A 5 -6.91 7.26 3.22
C VAL A 5 -8.00 8.12 2.63
N ILE A 6 -8.07 8.19 1.30
CA ILE A 6 -9.19 8.77 0.57
C ILE A 6 -10.14 7.62 0.26
N LEU A 7 -11.42 7.77 0.62
CA LEU A 7 -12.44 6.77 0.35
C LEU A 7 -13.46 7.37 -0.62
N GLU A 8 -13.53 6.80 -1.82
CA GLU A 8 -14.37 7.28 -2.91
C GLU A 8 -15.53 6.29 -3.14
N PRO A 9 -16.79 6.73 -3.14
CA PRO A 9 -17.92 5.86 -3.47
C PRO A 9 -17.92 5.50 -4.96
N SER A 10 -18.26 4.25 -5.29
CA SER A 10 -18.39 3.78 -6.68
C SER A 10 -19.82 3.92 -7.20
N GLU A 11 -19.97 4.14 -8.52
CA GLU A 11 -21.27 4.24 -9.19
C GLU A 11 -22.08 2.94 -9.10
N GLU A 12 -21.41 1.78 -9.05
CA GLU A 12 -22.03 0.46 -8.93
C GLU A 12 -22.34 0.07 -7.48
N GLY A 13 -21.99 0.93 -6.51
CA GLY A 13 -22.05 0.66 -5.08
C GLY A 13 -20.69 0.29 -4.48
N GLY A 14 -20.58 0.37 -3.15
CA GLY A 14 -19.32 0.17 -2.45
C GLY A 14 -18.37 1.36 -2.51
N PHE A 15 -17.09 1.11 -2.23
CA PHE A 15 -16.06 2.15 -2.14
C PHE A 15 -14.69 1.66 -2.65
N THR A 16 -13.96 2.58 -3.25
CA THR A 16 -12.53 2.46 -3.56
C THR A 16 -11.74 3.31 -2.56
N ALA A 17 -10.64 2.77 -2.04
CA ALA A 17 -9.73 3.45 -1.13
C ALA A 17 -8.38 3.68 -1.79
N HIS A 18 -7.84 4.89 -1.60
CA HIS A 18 -6.52 5.30 -2.08
C HIS A 18 -5.66 5.82 -0.92
N VAL A 19 -4.37 5.51 -0.93
CA VAL A 19 -3.41 5.98 0.07
C VAL A 19 -2.38 6.90 -0.59
N PRO A 20 -2.52 8.24 -0.54
CA PRO A 20 -1.65 9.15 -1.28
C PRO A 20 -0.16 9.05 -0.92
N ALA A 21 0.15 8.60 0.29
CA ALA A 21 1.52 8.40 0.76
C ALA A 21 2.15 7.10 0.25
N LEU A 22 1.36 6.15 -0.26
CA LEU A 22 1.80 4.87 -0.80
C LEU A 22 1.26 4.70 -2.23
N PRO A 23 1.93 5.29 -3.24
CA PRO A 23 1.47 5.22 -4.63
C PRO A 23 1.25 3.77 -5.08
N GLY A 24 0.09 3.52 -5.69
CA GLY A 24 -0.33 2.17 -6.11
C GLY A 24 -1.01 1.33 -5.02
N CYS A 25 -1.02 1.77 -3.75
CA CYS A 25 -1.79 1.12 -2.70
C CYS A 25 -3.26 1.52 -2.81
N ILE A 26 -4.05 0.65 -3.45
CA ILE A 26 -5.47 0.82 -3.74
C ILE A 26 -6.21 -0.43 -3.26
N SER A 27 -7.43 -0.26 -2.75
CA SER A 27 -8.29 -1.37 -2.35
C SER A 27 -9.76 -1.03 -2.51
N GLU A 28 -10.62 -2.03 -2.60
CA GLU A 28 -12.05 -1.88 -2.87
C GLU A 28 -12.89 -2.76 -1.94
N GLY A 29 -14.18 -2.44 -1.80
CA GLY A 29 -15.11 -3.25 -1.02
C GLY A 29 -16.55 -2.75 -1.09
N ASP A 30 -17.49 -3.66 -0.86
CA ASP A 30 -18.93 -3.38 -0.95
C ASP A 30 -19.45 -2.47 0.17
N THR A 31 -18.72 -2.41 1.29
CA THR A 31 -19.06 -1.56 2.45
C THR A 31 -17.86 -0.75 2.88
N ARG A 32 -18.12 0.37 3.55
CA ARG A 32 -17.08 1.24 4.11
C ARG A 32 -16.14 0.45 5.02
N GLU A 33 -16.69 -0.40 5.87
CA GLU A 33 -15.93 -1.22 6.82
C GLU A 33 -15.04 -2.24 6.10
N ALA A 34 -15.57 -2.90 5.06
CA ALA A 34 -14.81 -3.85 4.25
C ALA A 34 -13.65 -3.16 3.51
N THR A 35 -13.91 -2.05 2.83
CA THR A 35 -12.87 -1.30 2.11
C THR A 35 -11.77 -0.81 3.05
N LEU A 36 -12.14 -0.37 4.27
CA LEU A 36 -11.17 0.03 5.29
C LEU A 36 -10.33 -1.13 5.81
N ALA A 37 -10.91 -2.32 5.99
CA ALA A 37 -10.15 -3.51 6.36
C ALA A 37 -9.17 -3.93 5.26
N ASN A 38 -9.64 -3.92 4.00
CA ASN A 38 -8.84 -4.33 2.85
C ASN A 38 -7.68 -3.35 2.58
N VAL A 39 -7.91 -2.03 2.65
CA VAL A 39 -6.80 -1.06 2.46
C VAL A 39 -5.79 -1.11 3.61
N GLN A 40 -6.21 -1.45 4.83
CA GLN A 40 -5.27 -1.67 5.93
C GLN A 40 -4.37 -2.88 5.70
N GLU A 41 -4.90 -3.94 5.09
CA GLU A 41 -4.12 -5.10 4.68
C GLU A 41 -3.15 -4.74 3.55
N ALA A 42 -3.63 -4.05 2.52
CA ALA A 42 -2.79 -3.58 1.41
C ALA A 42 -1.64 -2.69 1.90
N ILE A 43 -1.88 -1.82 2.89
CA ILE A 43 -0.83 -1.01 3.53
C ILE A 43 0.21 -1.88 4.22
N ARG A 44 -0.21 -2.94 4.94
CA ARG A 44 0.73 -3.85 5.62
C ARG A 44 1.61 -4.58 4.63
N LEU A 45 1.03 -5.11 3.55
CA LEU A 45 1.75 -5.79 2.49
C LEU A 45 2.71 -4.86 1.74
N TYR A 46 2.29 -3.62 1.46
CA TYR A 46 3.13 -2.63 0.79
C TYR A 46 4.40 -2.29 1.58
N LEU A 47 4.29 -2.29 2.91
CA LEU A 47 5.38 -1.94 3.83
C LEU A 47 6.13 -3.16 4.34
N GLU A 48 5.72 -4.35 3.94
CA GLU A 48 6.40 -5.58 4.30
C GLU A 48 7.80 -5.55 3.68
N PRO A 49 8.86 -5.83 4.47
CA PRO A 49 10.19 -5.97 3.93
C PRO A 49 10.16 -7.07 2.87
N VAL A 50 10.62 -6.77 1.67
CA VAL A 50 10.95 -7.81 0.70
C VAL A 50 12.24 -8.42 1.21
N ASP A 51 12.20 -9.70 1.61
CA ASP A 51 13.43 -10.44 1.89
C ASP A 51 14.37 -10.28 0.69
N ASP A 52 15.64 -10.00 0.98
CA ASP A 52 16.75 -9.52 0.13
C ASP A 52 17.12 -10.40 -1.09
N ASP A 53 16.16 -11.09 -1.72
CA ASP A 53 16.29 -11.78 -3.01
C ASP A 53 16.35 -10.77 -4.19
N LEU A 54 16.79 -9.54 -3.92
CA LEU A 54 17.31 -8.67 -4.96
C LEU A 54 18.52 -9.38 -5.55
N ALA A 55 18.35 -9.95 -6.75
CA ALA A 55 19.44 -10.47 -7.55
C ALA A 55 20.34 -9.30 -7.98
N THR A 56 21.19 -8.83 -7.08
CA THR A 56 22.19 -7.80 -7.35
C THR A 56 23.39 -8.44 -8.02
N SER A 57 24.12 -7.66 -8.82
CA SER A 57 25.44 -8.09 -9.27
C SER A 57 26.39 -8.26 -8.08
N PRO A 58 27.39 -9.16 -8.14
CA PRO A 58 28.35 -9.37 -7.07
C PRO A 58 29.11 -8.10 -6.62
N ASP A 59 29.26 -7.12 -7.52
CA ASP A 59 29.99 -5.88 -7.27
C ASP A 59 29.06 -4.70 -6.87
N ALA A 60 27.80 -4.97 -6.54
CA ALA A 60 26.86 -3.93 -6.12
C ALA A 60 27.15 -3.46 -4.68
N GLU A 61 26.98 -2.16 -4.44
CA GLU A 61 27.03 -1.57 -3.10
C GLU A 61 25.62 -1.20 -2.64
N VAL A 62 25.24 -1.67 -1.45
CA VAL A 62 23.97 -1.32 -0.81
C VAL A 62 24.23 -0.18 0.17
N ILE A 63 23.61 0.98 -0.06
CA ILE A 63 23.77 2.18 0.76
C ILE A 63 22.40 2.61 1.29
N GLU A 64 22.26 2.69 2.61
CA GLU A 64 21.09 3.29 3.24
C GLU A 64 21.23 4.82 3.27
N ILE A 65 20.22 5.53 2.75
CA ILE A 65 20.18 7.00 2.74
C ILE A 65 18.95 7.46 3.52
N ALA A 66 19.18 8.30 4.53
CA ALA A 66 18.12 9.05 5.20
C ALA A 66 17.90 10.39 4.49
N VAL A 67 16.63 10.72 4.19
CA VAL A 67 16.20 11.97 3.55
C VAL A 67 15.54 12.93 4.53
#